data_AF-A0A7Z7P3N2-F1
#
_entry.id   AF-A0A7Z7P3N2-F1
#
_cell.length_a   1.000
_cell.length_b   1.000
_cell.length_c   1.000
_cell.angle_alpha   90.00
_cell.angle_beta   90.00
_cell.angle_gamma   90.00
#
_symmetry.space_group_name_H-M   'P 1'
#
loop_
_entity.id
_entity.type
_entity.pdbx_description
1 polymer ?
#
loop_
_entity_poly.entity_id
_entity_poly.type
_entity_poly.pdbx_seq_one_letter_code
_entity_poly.pdbx_strand_id
1 'polypeptide(L)'
;MQAMWQEFAGIAFSGQTPNHILGLAYTKAASQNGIRLNPIQRQGAGYHSSEKTEIFASATSLRKHQSDRFFVEKGMPNSDLFLNSPQVVWQDYFSLLKYQIMTHSDLTQIYQVNEEIANRIKSQIRYVETVDELVDKVATKRYTKARIRRLLTYILINAVESPIPNAIHVLGFTQKGQQHLKSVKKSVDIVTRIGSQTWDSLTQRADSVYQMGNANIAEQTWGRIPFHQSVSQSDL
;
A
#
# COMPACT_ATOMS: atom_id res chain seq x y z
N MET A 1 9.60 -8.32 20.70
CA MET A 1 9.99 -7.12 19.92
C MET A 1 9.57 -5.82 20.63
N GLN A 2 8.30 -5.66 21.04
CA GLN A 2 7.85 -4.46 21.76
C GLN A 2 8.54 -4.27 23.13
N ALA A 3 8.65 -5.32 23.95
CA ALA A 3 9.34 -5.26 25.24
C ALA A 3 10.83 -4.91 25.09
N MET A 4 11.49 -5.51 24.09
CA MET A 4 12.89 -5.24 23.73
C MET A 4 13.13 -3.75 23.40
N TRP A 5 12.23 -3.10 22.66
CA TRP A 5 12.40 -1.67 22.35
C TRP A 5 12.09 -0.74 23.53
N GLN A 6 11.15 -1.10 24.41
CA GLN A 6 10.88 -0.32 25.63
C GLN A 6 12.08 -0.36 26.58
N GLU A 7 12.70 -1.54 26.73
CA GLU A 7 13.89 -1.74 27.57
C GLU A 7 15.13 -1.04 27.01
N PHE A 8 15.36 -1.11 25.69
CA PHE A 8 16.54 -0.49 25.06
C PHE A 8 16.43 1.04 24.88
N ALA A 9 15.23 1.58 24.66
CA ALA A 9 15.06 3.01 24.33
C ALA A 9 14.65 3.89 25.51
N GLY A 10 14.25 3.32 26.66
CA GLY A 10 13.76 4.09 27.81
C GLY A 10 12.46 4.86 27.54
N ILE A 11 11.72 4.48 26.49
CA ILE A 11 10.49 5.16 26.06
C ILE A 11 9.28 4.27 26.37
N ALA A 12 8.30 4.82 27.09
CA ALA A 12 6.99 4.19 27.27
C ALA A 12 6.24 4.16 25.93
N PHE A 13 6.11 2.97 25.35
CA PHE A 13 5.53 2.79 24.02
C PHE A 13 4.23 1.97 24.09
N SER A 14 3.11 2.55 23.66
CA SER A 14 1.92 1.74 23.36
C SER A 14 2.05 1.18 21.93
N GLY A 15 2.38 -0.11 21.81
CA GLY A 15 2.43 -0.81 20.52
C GLY A 15 1.09 -0.98 19.81
N GLN A 16 0.11 -0.19 20.21
CA GLN A 16 -1.24 -0.11 19.66
C GLN A 16 -1.36 0.95 18.55
N THR A 17 -0.26 1.61 18.19
CA THR A 17 -0.27 2.73 17.23
C THR A 17 0.63 2.43 16.03
N PRO A 18 0.06 2.17 14.83
CA PRO A 18 0.82 1.78 13.65
C PRO A 18 1.94 2.77 13.24
N ASN A 19 1.72 4.07 13.43
CA ASN A 19 2.73 5.09 13.09
C ASN A 19 3.99 5.00 13.96
N HIS A 20 3.89 4.62 15.24
CA HIS A 20 5.07 4.49 16.08
C HIS A 20 5.86 3.22 15.72
N ILE A 21 5.19 2.12 15.34
CA ILE A 21 5.85 0.92 14.83
C ILE A 21 6.61 1.24 13.53
N LEU A 22 6.00 2.01 12.63
CA LEU A 22 6.67 2.49 11.41
C LEU A 22 7.86 3.40 11.73
N GLY A 23 7.71 4.32 12.69
CA GLY A 23 8.80 5.18 13.16
C GLY A 23 10.02 4.38 13.62
N LEU A 24 9.82 3.33 14.43
CA LEU A 24 10.89 2.43 14.85
C LEU A 24 11.56 1.71 13.67
N ALA A 25 10.78 1.25 12.70
CA ALA A 25 11.31 0.62 11.49
C ALA A 25 12.16 1.60 10.67
N TYR A 26 11.72 2.86 10.54
CA TYR A 26 12.50 3.92 9.90
C TYR A 26 13.78 4.23 10.68
N THR A 27 13.73 4.32 12.01
CA THR A 27 14.93 4.54 12.85
C THR A 27 15.97 3.46 12.61
N LYS A 28 15.54 2.20 12.58
CA LYS A 28 16.43 1.07 12.29
C LYS A 28 17.09 1.21 10.90
N ALA A 29 16.31 1.55 9.87
CA ALA A 29 16.83 1.71 8.51
C ALA A 29 17.74 2.95 8.35
N ALA A 30 17.40 4.05 9.02
CA ALA A 30 18.14 5.31 8.98
C ALA A 30 19.47 5.25 9.73
N SER A 31 19.55 4.45 10.80
CA SER A 31 20.75 4.28 11.63
C SER A 31 21.99 3.86 10.84
N GLN A 32 21.81 3.24 9.68
CA GLN A 32 22.90 2.76 8.83
C GLN A 32 23.29 3.75 7.72
N ASN A 33 22.51 4.82 7.53
CA ASN A 33 22.57 5.69 6.34
C ASN A 33 22.77 7.18 6.67
N GLY A 34 22.98 7.55 7.94
CA GLY A 34 23.18 8.95 8.35
C GLY A 34 21.96 9.84 8.14
N ILE A 35 20.76 9.25 8.00
CA ILE A 35 19.51 10.00 7.78
C ILE A 35 18.97 10.49 9.13
N ARG A 36 18.75 11.80 9.26
CA ARG A 36 18.14 12.39 10.45
C ARG A 36 16.62 12.33 10.36
N LEU A 37 16.00 11.63 11.31
CA LEU A 37 14.54 11.54 11.43
C LEU A 37 14.00 12.66 12.32
N ASN A 38 12.92 13.32 11.86
CA ASN A 38 12.24 14.37 12.61
C ASN A 38 10.74 14.03 12.68
N PRO A 39 10.27 13.34 13.74
CA PRO A 39 8.86 13.03 13.91
C PRO A 39 8.06 14.28 14.27
N ILE A 40 6.80 14.32 13.83
CA ILE A 40 5.82 15.35 14.21
C ILE A 40 4.62 14.70 14.88
N GLN A 41 3.93 15.45 15.73
CA GLN A 41 2.70 14.97 16.37
C GLN A 41 1.57 14.91 15.35
N ARG A 42 0.94 13.73 15.22
CA ARG A 42 -0.28 13.57 14.41
C ARG A 42 -1.47 14.25 15.10
N GLN A 43 -2.22 15.04 14.35
CA GLN A 43 -3.47 15.67 14.79
C GLN A 43 -4.70 14.94 14.20
N GLY A 44 -5.83 15.00 14.92
CA GLY A 44 -7.15 14.45 14.55
C GLY A 44 -7.36 12.96 14.84
N ALA A 45 -8.26 12.34 14.06
CA ALA A 45 -8.77 10.99 14.31
C ALA A 45 -7.67 9.96 14.56
N GLY A 46 -7.85 9.14 15.61
CA GLY A 46 -7.06 7.93 15.83
C GLY A 46 -7.03 7.04 14.58
N TYR A 47 -5.96 6.27 14.39
CA TYR A 47 -5.68 5.51 13.16
C TYR A 47 -6.82 4.56 12.72
N HIS A 48 -7.72 4.19 13.66
CA HIS A 48 -8.89 3.34 13.43
C HIS A 48 -10.24 3.99 13.75
N SER A 49 -10.30 5.30 14.02
CA SER A 49 -11.59 5.95 14.23
C SER A 49 -12.35 6.02 12.91
N SER A 50 -13.55 5.41 12.92
CA SER A 50 -14.56 5.56 11.87
C SER A 50 -15.51 6.72 12.13
N GLU A 51 -15.30 7.50 13.20
CA GLU A 51 -16.19 8.59 13.55
C GLU A 51 -16.03 9.78 12.60
N LYS A 52 -17.13 10.51 12.38
CA LYS A 52 -17.17 11.71 11.51
C LYS A 52 -16.84 13.01 12.26
N THR A 53 -16.58 12.92 13.55
CA THR A 53 -16.55 14.07 14.48
C THR A 53 -15.19 14.79 14.54
N GLU A 54 -14.16 14.21 13.93
CA GLU A 54 -12.79 14.70 14.02
C GLU A 54 -12.49 15.74 12.92
N ILE A 55 -11.74 16.80 13.27
CA ILE A 55 -11.35 17.86 12.33
C ILE A 55 -10.48 17.28 11.20
N PHE A 56 -9.60 16.32 11.52
CA PHE A 56 -8.84 15.57 10.52
C PHE A 56 -9.29 14.11 10.51
N ALA A 57 -10.10 13.75 9.52
CA ALA A 57 -10.60 12.40 9.32
C ALA A 57 -9.47 11.41 8.97
N SER A 58 -9.62 10.15 9.37
CA SER A 58 -8.72 9.09 8.93
C SER A 58 -9.00 8.70 7.47
N ALA A 59 -7.98 8.26 6.74
CA ALA A 59 -8.17 7.76 5.37
C ALA A 59 -9.16 6.58 5.30
N THR A 60 -9.23 5.77 6.37
CA THR A 60 -10.22 4.69 6.51
C THR A 60 -11.64 5.25 6.65
N SER A 61 -11.84 6.29 7.45
CA SER A 61 -13.15 6.94 7.62
C SER A 61 -13.62 7.59 6.32
N LEU A 62 -12.71 8.25 5.58
CA LEU A 62 -13.01 8.87 4.28
C LEU A 62 -13.49 7.84 3.24
N ARG A 63 -12.80 6.69 3.13
CA ARG A 63 -13.26 5.60 2.23
C ARG A 63 -14.59 5.00 2.67
N LYS A 64 -14.79 4.79 3.99
CA LYS A 64 -16.03 4.21 4.52
C LYS A 64 -17.25 5.11 4.26
N HIS A 65 -17.07 6.42 4.35
CA HIS A 65 -18.12 7.42 4.20
C HIS A 65 -18.03 8.17 2.86
N GLN A 66 -17.44 7.57 1.83
CA GLN A 66 -17.24 8.24 0.55
C GLN A 66 -18.53 8.69 -0.14
N SER A 67 -19.67 8.07 0.18
CA SER A 67 -20.99 8.48 -0.31
C SER A 67 -21.50 9.78 0.34
N ASP A 68 -20.91 10.19 1.47
CA ASP A 68 -21.20 11.45 2.14
C ASP A 68 -20.25 12.53 1.62
N ARG A 69 -20.69 13.22 0.55
CA ARG A 69 -19.89 14.22 -0.15
C ARG A 69 -19.44 15.36 0.77
N PHE A 70 -20.31 15.85 1.64
CA PHE A 70 -19.99 16.93 2.58
C PHE A 70 -18.87 16.52 3.55
N PHE A 71 -18.93 15.28 4.06
CA PHE A 71 -17.88 14.75 4.91
C PHE A 71 -16.54 14.63 4.19
N VAL A 72 -16.53 14.15 2.94
CA VAL A 72 -15.32 14.02 2.12
C VAL A 72 -14.73 15.39 1.80
N GLU A 73 -15.53 16.35 1.35
CA GLU A 73 -15.12 17.73 1.04
C GLU A 73 -14.44 18.41 2.23
N LYS A 74 -14.97 18.19 3.45
CA LYS A 74 -14.35 18.72 4.67
C LYS A 74 -13.01 18.05 5.01
N GLY A 75 -12.85 16.78 4.65
CA GLY A 75 -11.74 15.94 5.09
C GLY A 75 -10.56 15.83 4.12
N MET A 76 -10.64 16.41 2.91
CA MET A 76 -9.54 16.40 1.94
C MET A 76 -9.55 17.61 0.98
N PRO A 77 -8.37 18.03 0.45
CA PRO A 77 -8.30 19.20 -0.42
C PRO A 77 -8.97 19.06 -1.80
N ASN A 78 -9.07 17.85 -2.35
CA ASN A 78 -9.61 17.63 -3.70
C ASN A 78 -10.54 16.41 -3.69
N SER A 79 -11.74 16.61 -3.14
CA SER A 79 -12.78 15.59 -3.05
C SER A 79 -13.29 15.14 -4.41
N ASP A 80 -13.43 16.06 -5.37
CA ASP A 80 -13.90 15.73 -6.71
C ASP A 80 -12.98 14.74 -7.42
N LEU A 81 -11.66 14.92 -7.31
CA LEU A 81 -10.73 13.94 -7.86
C LEU A 81 -10.92 12.57 -7.23
N PHE A 82 -11.06 12.50 -5.90
CA PHE A 82 -11.25 11.24 -5.18
C PHE A 82 -12.58 10.54 -5.55
N LEU A 83 -13.67 11.30 -5.67
CA LEU A 83 -15.01 10.79 -5.96
C LEU A 83 -15.19 10.37 -7.42
N ASN A 84 -14.54 11.06 -8.36
CA ASN A 84 -14.66 10.78 -9.79
C ASN A 84 -13.59 9.80 -10.31
N SER A 85 -12.56 9.50 -9.53
CA SER A 85 -11.56 8.51 -9.90
C SER A 85 -12.15 7.09 -9.89
N PRO A 86 -11.77 6.21 -10.83
CA PRO A 86 -12.13 4.80 -10.76
C PRO A 86 -11.67 4.19 -9.43
N GLN A 87 -12.58 3.52 -8.74
CA GLN A 87 -12.32 2.88 -7.45
C GLN A 87 -12.48 1.37 -7.55
N VAL A 88 -11.83 0.66 -6.62
CA VAL A 88 -11.86 -0.79 -6.51
C VAL A 88 -11.98 -1.22 -5.07
N VAL A 89 -12.62 -2.35 -4.87
CA VAL A 89 -12.80 -3.05 -3.60
C VAL A 89 -12.36 -4.50 -3.75
N TRP A 90 -12.21 -5.21 -2.62
CA TRP A 90 -11.80 -6.61 -2.63
C TRP A 90 -12.73 -7.54 -3.41
N GLN A 91 -14.02 -7.19 -3.49
CA GLN A 91 -14.99 -7.99 -4.23
C GLN A 91 -14.66 -8.06 -5.73
N ASP A 92 -14.09 -6.99 -6.30
CA ASP A 92 -13.71 -6.92 -7.71
C ASP A 92 -12.61 -7.93 -8.05
N TYR A 93 -11.82 -8.36 -7.06
CA TYR A 93 -10.71 -9.29 -7.23
C TYR A 93 -11.00 -10.70 -6.71
N PHE A 94 -12.14 -10.94 -6.06
CA PHE A 94 -12.36 -12.19 -5.34
C PHE A 94 -12.33 -13.41 -6.27
N SER A 95 -12.94 -13.30 -7.46
CA SER A 95 -12.91 -14.36 -8.48
C SER A 95 -11.49 -14.68 -8.94
N LEU A 96 -10.66 -13.66 -9.15
CA LEU A 96 -9.25 -13.81 -9.54
C LEU A 96 -8.44 -14.48 -8.43
N LEU A 97 -8.62 -14.03 -7.18
CA LEU A 97 -7.98 -14.62 -6.02
C LEU A 97 -8.39 -16.08 -5.81
N LYS A 98 -9.69 -16.38 -5.95
CA LYS A 98 -10.25 -17.73 -5.81
C LYS A 98 -9.65 -18.66 -6.88
N TYR A 99 -9.62 -18.22 -8.14
CA TYR A 99 -8.96 -18.93 -9.22
C TYR A 99 -7.49 -19.21 -8.91
N GLN A 100 -6.74 -18.18 -8.50
CA GLN A 100 -5.32 -18.31 -8.19
C GLN A 100 -5.08 -19.30 -7.05
N ILE A 101 -5.82 -19.22 -5.94
CA ILE A 101 -5.69 -20.15 -4.81
C ILE A 101 -6.01 -21.60 -5.23
N MET A 102 -7.04 -21.79 -6.05
CA MET A 102 -7.52 -23.12 -6.45
C MET A 102 -6.61 -23.81 -7.47
N THR A 103 -5.93 -23.04 -8.32
CA THR A 103 -5.11 -23.57 -9.42
C THR A 103 -3.61 -23.56 -9.12
N HIS A 104 -3.16 -22.77 -8.15
CA HIS A 104 -1.75 -22.72 -7.78
C HIS A 104 -1.26 -24.07 -7.22
N SER A 105 -0.22 -24.62 -7.84
CA SER A 105 0.38 -25.91 -7.47
C SER A 105 0.81 -25.90 -6.00
N ASP A 106 1.61 -24.93 -5.60
CA ASP A 106 2.13 -24.79 -4.25
C ASP A 106 2.16 -23.34 -3.75
N LEU A 107 1.22 -22.98 -2.86
CA LEU A 107 1.15 -21.63 -2.32
C LEU A 107 2.34 -21.26 -1.43
N THR A 108 3.15 -22.22 -0.97
CA THR A 108 4.33 -21.91 -0.13
C THR A 108 5.46 -21.24 -0.92
N GLN A 109 5.39 -21.27 -2.26
CA GLN A 109 6.28 -20.50 -3.13
C GLN A 109 5.98 -19.00 -3.11
N ILE A 110 4.78 -18.61 -2.66
CA ILE A 110 4.39 -17.21 -2.53
C ILE A 110 5.09 -16.60 -1.32
N TYR A 111 5.57 -15.38 -1.49
CA TYR A 111 6.30 -14.63 -0.48
C TYR A 111 5.57 -14.62 0.88
N GLN A 112 6.28 -15.07 1.93
CA GLN A 112 5.81 -15.16 3.33
C GLN A 112 4.64 -16.12 3.60
N VAL A 113 4.22 -16.94 2.64
CA VAL A 113 3.22 -17.99 2.87
C VAL A 113 3.95 -19.25 3.33
N ASN A 114 3.64 -19.69 4.55
CA ASN A 114 4.14 -20.97 5.06
C ASN A 114 3.11 -22.09 4.86
N GLU A 115 3.53 -23.33 5.08
CA GLU A 115 2.70 -24.53 4.89
C GLU A 115 1.39 -24.49 5.69
N GLU A 116 1.44 -24.07 6.96
CA GLU A 116 0.26 -23.96 7.82
C GLU A 116 -0.80 -23.02 7.22
N ILE A 117 -0.38 -21.83 6.78
CA ILE A 117 -1.28 -20.83 6.19
C ILE A 117 -1.77 -21.30 4.82
N ALA A 118 -0.89 -21.87 3.98
CA ALA A 118 -1.26 -22.41 2.68
C ALA A 118 -2.38 -23.46 2.80
N ASN A 119 -2.21 -24.43 3.70
CA ASN A 119 -3.20 -25.48 3.96
C ASN A 119 -4.53 -24.89 4.47
N ARG A 120 -4.46 -23.93 5.40
CA ARG A 120 -5.66 -23.26 5.92
C ARG A 120 -6.39 -22.50 4.81
N ILE A 121 -5.71 -21.70 3.99
CA ILE A 121 -6.31 -20.97 2.87
C ILE A 121 -6.96 -21.94 1.88
N LYS A 122 -6.23 -22.97 1.41
CA LYS A 122 -6.75 -23.97 0.45
C LYS A 122 -7.97 -24.71 1.00
N SER A 123 -8.03 -24.97 2.31
CA SER A 123 -9.17 -25.65 2.93
C SER A 123 -10.42 -24.77 3.02
N GLN A 124 -10.27 -23.44 3.16
CA GLN A 124 -11.39 -22.53 3.43
C GLN A 124 -11.94 -21.87 2.16
N ILE A 125 -11.13 -21.69 1.12
CA ILE A 125 -11.51 -20.94 -0.10
C ILE A 125 -12.77 -21.48 -0.81
N ARG A 126 -13.09 -22.77 -0.63
CA ARG A 126 -14.25 -23.43 -1.23
C ARG A 126 -15.58 -23.11 -0.52
N TYR A 127 -15.52 -22.51 0.67
CA TYR A 127 -16.66 -22.31 1.57
C TYR A 127 -16.93 -20.83 1.88
N VAL A 128 -16.33 -19.92 1.11
CA VAL A 128 -16.42 -18.48 1.31
C VAL A 128 -16.73 -17.80 -0.02
N GLU A 129 -17.47 -16.70 0.06
CA GLU A 129 -17.90 -15.90 -1.10
C GLU A 129 -17.30 -14.49 -1.11
N THR A 130 -16.58 -14.12 -0.06
CA THR A 130 -15.87 -12.83 0.01
C THR A 130 -14.45 -12.97 0.59
N VAL A 131 -13.60 -11.99 0.30
CA VAL A 131 -12.25 -11.90 0.89
C VAL A 131 -12.32 -11.77 2.40
N ASP A 132 -13.28 -11.00 2.93
CA ASP A 132 -13.40 -10.78 4.37
C ASP A 132 -13.81 -12.07 5.11
N GLU A 133 -14.71 -12.88 4.54
CA GLU A 133 -15.01 -14.21 5.07
C GLU A 133 -13.78 -15.12 5.07
N LEU A 134 -13.00 -15.13 3.99
CA LEU A 134 -11.76 -15.90 3.92
C LEU A 134 -10.78 -15.44 5.00
N VAL A 135 -10.59 -14.13 5.16
CA VAL A 135 -9.73 -13.55 6.19
C VAL A 135 -10.17 -13.99 7.58
N ASP A 136 -11.47 -13.98 7.85
CA ASP A 136 -12.01 -14.33 9.17
C ASP A 136 -11.88 -15.82 9.48
N LYS A 137 -12.04 -16.69 8.47
CA LYS A 137 -11.82 -18.14 8.61
C LYS A 137 -10.34 -18.51 8.73
N VAL A 138 -9.45 -17.74 8.11
CA VAL A 138 -8.00 -18.04 8.08
C VAL A 138 -7.27 -17.40 9.27
N ALA A 139 -7.73 -16.26 9.79
CA ALA A 139 -7.10 -15.58 10.91
C ALA A 139 -7.09 -16.46 12.18
N THR A 140 -6.01 -16.33 12.96
CA THR A 140 -5.83 -17.02 14.24
C THR A 140 -5.23 -16.07 15.26
N LYS A 141 -5.05 -16.52 16.52
CA LYS A 141 -4.29 -15.75 17.52
C LYS A 141 -2.85 -15.44 17.06
N ARG A 142 -2.26 -16.33 16.24
CA ARG A 142 -0.91 -16.18 15.66
C ARG A 142 -0.90 -15.32 14.40
N TYR A 143 -1.95 -15.39 13.58
CA TYR A 143 -2.04 -14.70 12.30
C TYR A 143 -3.15 -13.64 12.32
N THR A 144 -2.73 -12.38 12.45
CA THR A 144 -3.67 -11.25 12.46
C THR A 144 -4.37 -11.10 11.11
N LYS A 145 -5.61 -10.57 11.12
CA LYS A 145 -6.36 -10.28 9.88
C LYS A 145 -5.57 -9.41 8.89
N ALA A 146 -4.77 -8.46 9.40
CA ALA A 146 -3.91 -7.61 8.57
C ALA A 146 -2.76 -8.40 7.90
N ARG A 147 -2.21 -9.42 8.58
CA ARG A 147 -1.24 -10.33 7.97
C ARG A 147 -1.89 -11.19 6.90
N ILE A 148 -3.07 -11.76 7.18
CA ILE A 148 -3.78 -12.58 6.19
C ILE A 148 -4.11 -11.77 4.94
N ARG A 149 -4.64 -10.55 5.07
CA ARG A 149 -4.89 -9.66 3.92
C ARG A 149 -3.63 -9.43 3.07
N ARG A 150 -2.47 -9.19 3.70
CA ARG A 150 -1.19 -9.07 2.97
C ARG A 150 -0.84 -10.35 2.20
N LEU A 151 -0.99 -11.52 2.82
CA LEU A 151 -0.72 -12.79 2.15
C LEU A 151 -1.68 -13.04 0.99
N LEU A 152 -2.97 -12.69 1.13
CA LEU A 152 -3.94 -12.78 0.03
C LEU A 152 -3.58 -11.83 -1.12
N THR A 153 -3.08 -10.62 -0.83
CA THR A 153 -2.52 -9.72 -1.86
C THR A 153 -1.33 -10.38 -2.58
N TYR A 154 -0.39 -10.96 -1.83
CA TYR A 154 0.76 -11.65 -2.41
C TYR A 154 0.34 -12.82 -3.30
N ILE A 155 -0.65 -13.61 -2.87
CA ILE A 155 -1.21 -14.69 -3.70
C ILE A 155 -1.85 -14.11 -4.96
N LEU A 156 -2.70 -13.09 -4.83
CA LEU A 156 -3.41 -12.46 -5.96
C LEU A 156 -2.45 -11.99 -7.06
N ILE A 157 -1.32 -11.39 -6.68
CA ILE A 157 -0.30 -10.91 -7.63
C ILE A 157 0.82 -11.93 -7.88
N ASN A 158 0.69 -13.17 -7.39
CA ASN A 158 1.71 -14.21 -7.50
C ASN A 158 3.11 -13.74 -7.05
N ALA A 159 3.18 -13.00 -5.94
CA ALA A 159 4.42 -12.39 -5.45
C ALA A 159 5.38 -13.47 -4.95
N VAL A 160 6.58 -13.48 -5.51
CA VAL A 160 7.70 -14.30 -5.05
C VAL A 160 8.81 -13.40 -4.53
N GLU A 161 9.67 -13.94 -3.68
CA GLU A 161 10.84 -13.20 -3.22
C GLU A 161 11.72 -12.82 -4.42
N SER A 162 12.03 -11.53 -4.52
CA SER A 162 12.80 -10.96 -5.62
C SER A 162 13.65 -9.81 -5.09
N PRO A 163 14.81 -9.54 -5.74
CA PRO A 163 15.64 -8.42 -5.36
C PRO A 163 14.89 -7.10 -5.58
N ILE A 164 15.11 -6.15 -4.68
CA ILE A 164 14.55 -4.80 -4.82
C ILE A 164 15.21 -4.13 -6.04
N PRO A 165 14.43 -3.47 -6.92
CA PRO A 165 15.00 -2.74 -8.06
C PRO A 165 15.96 -1.65 -7.60
N ASN A 166 17.13 -1.57 -8.25
CA ASN A 166 18.15 -0.56 -7.93
C ASN A 166 17.77 0.84 -8.42
N ALA A 167 17.05 0.93 -9.55
CA ALA A 167 16.67 2.20 -10.17
C ALA A 167 15.40 2.78 -9.53
N ILE A 168 15.39 4.08 -9.32
CA ILE A 168 14.24 4.81 -8.77
C ILE A 168 13.25 5.11 -9.90
N HIS A 169 12.04 4.56 -9.82
CA HIS A 169 10.95 4.91 -10.73
C HIS A 169 10.24 6.18 -10.27
N VAL A 170 10.31 7.23 -11.09
CA VAL A 170 9.73 8.54 -10.80
C VAL A 170 8.30 8.60 -11.32
N LEU A 171 7.32 8.68 -10.41
CA LEU A 171 5.89 8.76 -10.76
C LEU A 171 5.41 10.20 -11.05
N GLY A 172 6.08 11.20 -10.50
CA GLY A 172 5.76 12.60 -10.73
C GLY A 172 6.70 13.55 -9.99
N PHE A 173 6.72 14.82 -10.39
CA PHE A 173 7.56 15.85 -9.79
C PHE A 173 6.98 17.25 -10.03
N THR A 174 7.31 18.17 -9.10
CA THR A 174 7.13 19.61 -9.28
C THR A 174 8.31 20.21 -10.03
N GLN A 175 8.27 21.50 -10.38
CA GLN A 175 9.41 22.20 -10.98
C GLN A 175 10.67 22.14 -10.10
N LYS A 176 10.54 22.34 -8.78
CA LYS A 176 11.66 22.17 -7.82
C LYS A 176 12.14 20.72 -7.79
N GLY A 177 11.22 19.76 -7.84
CA GLY A 177 11.54 18.34 -7.94
C GLY A 177 12.33 18.00 -9.21
N GLN A 178 11.96 18.59 -10.35
CA GLN A 178 12.69 18.42 -11.61
C GLN A 178 14.14 18.89 -11.52
N GLN A 179 14.36 20.07 -10.93
CA GLN A 179 15.71 20.61 -10.71
C GLN A 179 16.55 19.70 -9.82
N HIS A 180 15.95 19.15 -8.75
CA HIS A 180 16.61 18.19 -7.88
C HIS A 180 16.92 16.87 -8.60
N LEU A 181 15.97 16.30 -9.34
CA LEU A 181 16.20 15.09 -10.14
C LEU A 181 17.35 15.29 -11.13
N LYS A 182 17.45 16.47 -11.75
CA LYS A 182 18.56 16.82 -12.64
C LYS A 182 19.92 16.83 -11.91
N SER A 183 19.97 17.28 -10.65
CA SER A 183 21.24 17.33 -9.90
C SER A 183 21.71 15.95 -9.47
N VAL A 184 20.79 15.01 -9.20
CA VAL A 184 21.15 13.64 -8.73
C VAL A 184 21.23 12.60 -9.85
N LYS A 185 20.80 12.91 -11.08
CA LYS A 185 20.74 11.97 -12.21
C LYS A 185 22.06 11.26 -12.54
N LYS A 186 23.21 11.86 -12.21
CA LYS A 186 24.53 11.22 -12.43
C LYS A 186 24.93 10.25 -11.32
N SER A 187 24.32 10.34 -10.15
CA SER A 187 24.69 9.58 -8.95
C SER A 187 23.69 8.47 -8.63
N VAL A 188 22.50 8.51 -9.22
CA VAL A 188 21.41 7.56 -8.97
C VAL A 188 20.78 7.17 -10.29
N ASP A 189 20.49 5.88 -10.45
CA ASP A 189 19.77 5.37 -11.60
C ASP A 189 18.28 5.72 -11.48
N ILE A 190 17.74 6.34 -12.52
CA ILE A 190 16.39 6.93 -12.53
C ILE A 190 15.65 6.48 -13.78
N VAL A 191 14.49 5.88 -13.56
CA VAL A 191 13.53 5.51 -14.62
C VAL A 191 12.37 6.48 -14.57
N THR A 192 12.08 7.15 -15.68
CA THR A 192 10.92 8.04 -15.82
C THR A 192 9.84 7.47 -16.73
N ARG A 193 10.21 6.65 -17.72
CA ARG A 193 9.28 6.01 -18.64
C ARG A 193 9.66 4.56 -18.82
N ILE A 194 8.72 3.68 -18.54
CA ILE A 194 8.89 2.24 -18.76
C ILE A 194 8.51 1.96 -20.23
N GLY A 195 9.50 1.46 -20.98
CA GLY A 195 9.40 1.16 -22.42
C GLY A 195 8.76 -0.19 -22.68
N SER A 196 9.33 -1.03 -23.55
CA SER A 196 8.87 -2.41 -23.73
C SER A 196 9.50 -3.40 -22.73
N GLN A 197 10.55 -2.98 -22.03
CA GLN A 197 11.24 -3.78 -21.02
C GLN A 197 10.72 -3.46 -19.63
N THR A 198 10.50 -4.49 -18.82
CA THR A 198 10.05 -4.39 -17.42
C THR A 198 11.13 -3.73 -16.56
N TRP A 199 10.75 -2.74 -15.75
CA TRP A 199 11.61 -2.17 -14.71
C TRP A 199 11.62 -3.04 -13.44
N ASP A 200 10.44 -3.51 -13.04
CA ASP A 200 10.21 -4.35 -11.86
C ASP A 200 9.01 -5.25 -12.11
N SER A 201 9.28 -6.50 -12.49
CA SER A 201 8.25 -7.45 -12.89
C SER A 201 7.13 -7.61 -11.85
N LEU A 202 7.46 -7.48 -10.56
CA LEU A 202 6.45 -7.60 -9.50
C LEU A 202 5.51 -6.39 -9.49
N THR A 203 6.04 -5.17 -9.51
CA THR A 203 5.23 -3.95 -9.58
C THR A 203 4.40 -3.89 -10.85
N GLN A 204 4.97 -4.18 -12.02
CA GLN A 204 4.22 -4.18 -13.28
C GLN A 204 3.08 -5.21 -13.28
N ARG A 205 3.29 -6.38 -12.67
CA ARG A 205 2.23 -7.37 -12.50
C ARG A 205 1.17 -6.89 -11.53
N ALA A 206 1.56 -6.27 -10.41
CA ALA A 206 0.62 -5.70 -9.45
C ALA A 206 -0.27 -4.63 -10.10
N ASP A 207 0.31 -3.73 -10.91
CA ASP A 207 -0.43 -2.72 -11.67
C ASP A 207 -1.39 -3.36 -12.69
N SER A 208 -0.95 -4.40 -13.40
CA SER A 208 -1.78 -5.13 -14.36
C SER A 208 -2.97 -5.79 -13.68
N VAL A 209 -2.76 -6.43 -12.52
CA VAL A 209 -3.82 -7.06 -11.75
C VAL A 209 -4.76 -5.99 -11.16
N TYR A 210 -4.23 -4.86 -10.69
CA TYR A 210 -5.03 -3.74 -10.18
C TYR A 210 -5.98 -3.18 -11.24
N GLN A 211 -5.52 -3.02 -12.48
CA GLN A 211 -6.38 -2.59 -13.60
C GLN A 211 -7.56 -3.55 -13.85
N MET A 212 -7.42 -4.85 -13.57
CA MET A 212 -8.50 -5.82 -13.75
C MET A 212 -9.68 -5.60 -12.79
N GLY A 213 -9.47 -4.88 -11.68
CA GLY A 213 -10.54 -4.62 -10.72
C GLY A 213 -11.57 -3.60 -11.21
N ASN A 214 -11.21 -2.74 -12.16
CA ASN A 214 -12.14 -1.77 -12.72
C ASN A 214 -11.69 -1.35 -14.12
N ALA A 215 -12.53 -1.63 -15.13
CA ALA A 215 -12.24 -1.37 -16.54
C ALA A 215 -11.99 0.11 -16.89
N ASN A 216 -12.38 1.05 -16.02
CA ASN A 216 -12.10 2.47 -16.20
C ASN A 216 -10.70 2.88 -15.70
N ILE A 217 -9.97 2.00 -15.02
CA ILE A 217 -8.56 2.24 -14.65
C ILE A 217 -7.71 2.13 -15.92
N ALA A 218 -7.15 3.26 -16.35
CA ALA A 218 -6.24 3.30 -17.49
C ALA A 218 -4.91 2.58 -17.20
N GLU A 219 -4.14 2.29 -18.25
CA GLU A 219 -2.75 1.82 -18.16
C GLU A 219 -1.93 2.71 -17.19
N GLN A 220 -1.29 2.09 -16.18
CA GLN A 220 -0.53 2.78 -15.13
C GLN A 220 0.99 2.66 -15.28
N THR A 221 1.46 1.74 -16.13
CA THR A 221 2.86 1.37 -16.25
C THR A 221 3.42 1.75 -17.61
N TRP A 222 2.91 1.14 -18.68
CA TRP A 222 3.61 1.09 -19.96
C TRP A 222 3.49 2.40 -20.72
N GLY A 223 4.65 2.97 -21.08
CA GLY A 223 4.71 4.22 -21.84
C GLY A 223 4.21 5.45 -21.09
N ARG A 224 3.83 5.33 -19.82
CA ARG A 224 3.35 6.44 -18.98
C ARG A 224 4.48 7.41 -18.69
N ILE A 225 4.16 8.69 -18.78
CA ILE A 225 5.06 9.78 -18.42
C ILE A 225 4.76 10.21 -16.98
N PRO A 226 5.79 10.63 -16.20
CA PRO A 226 5.57 11.09 -14.85
C PRO A 226 4.65 12.32 -14.84
N PHE A 227 3.82 12.43 -13.80
CA PHE A 227 3.01 13.62 -13.60
C PHE A 227 3.91 14.85 -13.40
N HIS A 228 3.66 15.90 -14.17
CA HIS A 228 4.36 17.18 -14.03
C HIS A 228 3.36 18.27 -13.64
N GLN A 229 3.48 18.77 -12.42
CA GLN A 229 2.69 19.91 -11.97
C GLN A 229 3.33 21.19 -12.53
N SER A 230 2.78 21.72 -13.62
CA SER A 230 3.04 23.10 -14.01
C SER A 230 2.40 24.03 -12.98
N VAL A 231 3.16 25.00 -12.47
CA VAL A 231 2.62 26.01 -11.55
C VAL A 231 1.48 26.75 -12.28
N SER A 232 0.26 26.62 -11.75
CA SER A 232 -0.85 27.50 -12.13
C SER A 232 -0.57 28.88 -11.54
N GLN A 233 -0.76 29.94 -12.32
CA GLN A 233 -0.65 31.32 -11.84
C GLN A 233 -1.64 31.67 -10.71
N SER A 234 -2.57 30.77 -10.35
CA SER A 234 -3.54 30.94 -9.27
C SER A 234 -3.02 30.59 -7.87
N ASP A 235 -1.81 30.02 -7.74
CA ASP A 235 -1.24 29.56 -6.46
C ASP A 235 -0.06 30.44 -5.98
N LEU A 236 0.04 31.67 -6.51
CA LEU A 236 0.88 32.77 -6.03
C LEU A 236 0.00 33.90 -5.49
#